data_AF-A0A7Y5VPU1-F1
#
_entry.id   AF-A0A7Y5VPU1-F1
#
_cell.length_a   1.000
_cell.length_b   1.000
_cell.length_c   1.000
_cell.angle_alpha   90.00
_cell.angle_beta   90.00
_cell.angle_gamma   90.00
#
_symmetry.space_group_name_H-M   'P 1'
#
loop_
_entity.id
_entity.type
_entity.pdbx_description
1 polymer ?
#
loop_
_entity_poly.entity_id
_entity_poly.type
_entity_poly.pdbx_seq_one_letter_code
_entity_poly.pdbx_strand_id
1 'polypeptide(L)'
;MQQFRVWWNSFKTVAIWISFITNMVLLIVSILLLMQLFQIKNGIVEPLVDGLHRNFVGLDEAVIIRTIEVSDDIPVIFDLPVNQETDVVLTADVPLAANATFTLPGGGGLINGRVDIVLPQNLVLPVRLSMNVPVNTQIPVDMPVEVEIPLNETQLHDPFVNLRELLEPYVRVLDHLPERWGQVPDFLIDVWQGDGVNLLAPTAESADPWPGFTTGVRSETGDTVPPPGG
;
A
#
# COMPACT_ATOMS: atom_id res chain seq x y z
N MET A 1 -39.90 -52.84 67.03
CA MET A 1 -39.11 -52.70 65.79
C MET A 1 -39.91 -52.21 64.56
N GLN A 2 -41.26 -52.23 64.55
CA GLN A 2 -42.04 -51.80 63.38
C GLN A 2 -42.11 -50.28 63.19
N GLN A 3 -42.15 -49.49 64.27
CA GLN A 3 -42.21 -48.02 64.19
C GLN A 3 -40.96 -47.41 63.54
N PHE A 4 -39.79 -48.01 63.77
CA PHE A 4 -38.53 -47.58 63.16
C PHE A 4 -38.50 -47.79 61.64
N ARG A 5 -39.13 -48.87 61.13
CA ARG A 5 -39.24 -49.11 59.67
C ARG A 5 -40.19 -48.12 58.99
N VAL A 6 -41.30 -47.77 59.65
CA VAL A 6 -42.25 -46.77 59.12
C VAL A 6 -41.60 -45.38 59.07
N TRP A 7 -40.92 -44.99 60.15
CA TRP A 7 -40.21 -43.71 60.21
C TRP A 7 -39.09 -43.60 59.16
N TRP A 8 -38.30 -44.66 58.99
CA TRP A 8 -37.23 -44.71 57.99
C TRP A 8 -37.74 -44.65 56.55
N ASN A 9 -38.87 -45.30 56.26
CA ASN A 9 -39.50 -45.22 54.94
C ASN A 9 -40.01 -43.81 54.64
N SER A 10 -40.62 -43.12 55.61
CA SER A 10 -41.05 -41.73 55.44
C SER A 10 -39.87 -40.78 55.18
N PHE A 11 -38.75 -40.96 55.89
CA PHE A 11 -37.54 -40.17 55.66
C PHE A 11 -36.98 -40.33 54.24
N LYS A 12 -36.90 -41.58 53.73
CA LYS A 12 -36.46 -41.84 52.34
C LYS A 12 -37.36 -41.16 51.33
N THR A 13 -38.69 -41.22 51.52
CA THR A 13 -39.64 -40.56 50.63
C THR A 13 -39.43 -39.04 50.63
N VAL A 14 -39.21 -38.43 51.79
CA VAL A 14 -38.91 -36.98 51.90
C VAL A 14 -37.57 -36.65 51.22
N ALA A 15 -36.53 -37.46 51.43
CA ALA A 15 -35.22 -37.26 50.80
C ALA A 15 -35.30 -37.38 49.27
N ILE A 16 -36.08 -38.33 48.74
CA ILE A 16 -36.33 -38.49 47.30
C ILE A 16 -37.03 -37.24 46.75
N TRP A 17 -38.07 -36.73 47.43
CA TRP A 17 -38.78 -35.52 47.00
C TRP A 17 -37.89 -34.27 47.00
N ILE A 18 -37.09 -34.08 48.06
CA ILE A 18 -36.15 -32.95 48.13
C ILE A 18 -35.10 -33.06 47.02
N SER A 19 -34.48 -34.23 46.83
CA SER A 19 -33.51 -34.44 45.76
C SER A 19 -34.13 -34.23 44.38
N PHE A 20 -35.35 -34.71 44.15
CA PHE A 20 -36.08 -34.52 42.90
C PHE A 20 -36.36 -33.04 42.63
N ILE A 21 -36.86 -32.30 43.62
CA ILE A 21 -37.15 -30.87 43.49
C ILE A 21 -35.86 -30.08 43.26
N THR A 22 -34.81 -30.32 44.05
CA THR A 22 -33.52 -29.63 43.88
C THR A 22 -32.93 -29.90 42.51
N ASN A 23 -32.95 -31.15 42.04
CA ASN A 23 -32.45 -31.49 40.71
C ASN A 23 -33.30 -30.87 39.60
N MET A 24 -34.63 -30.85 39.76
CA MET A 24 -35.54 -30.21 38.80
C MET A 24 -35.30 -28.69 38.72
N VAL A 25 -35.11 -28.02 39.86
CA VAL A 25 -34.76 -26.60 39.91
C VAL A 25 -33.41 -26.37 39.26
N LEU A 26 -32.40 -27.19 39.56
CA LEU A 26 -31.06 -27.09 38.97
C LEU A 26 -31.09 -27.28 37.45
N LEU A 27 -31.91 -28.21 36.96
CA LEU A 27 -32.13 -28.43 35.54
C LEU A 27 -32.80 -27.23 34.87
N ILE A 28 -33.86 -26.67 35.48
CA ILE A 28 -34.51 -25.45 34.97
C ILE A 28 -33.52 -24.29 34.93
N VAL A 29 -32.76 -24.07 36.00
CA VAL A 29 -31.74 -23.01 36.06
C VAL A 29 -30.67 -23.22 35.00
N SER A 30 -30.21 -24.46 34.79
CA SER A 30 -29.22 -24.78 33.76
C SER A 30 -29.74 -24.46 32.34
N ILE A 31 -31.00 -24.79 32.05
CA ILE A 31 -31.62 -24.45 30.76
C ILE A 31 -31.69 -22.93 30.59
N LEU A 32 -32.13 -22.18 31.62
CA LEU A 32 -32.18 -20.73 31.56
C LEU A 32 -30.80 -20.10 31.32
N LEU A 33 -29.76 -20.61 31.97
CA LEU A 33 -28.38 -20.16 31.76
C LEU A 33 -27.90 -20.47 30.34
N LEU A 34 -28.19 -21.67 29.82
CA LEU A 34 -27.84 -22.02 28.44
C LEU A 34 -28.55 -21.12 27.43
N MET A 35 -29.84 -20.82 27.63
CA MET A 35 -30.56 -19.85 26.81
C MET A 35 -29.88 -18.47 26.82
N GLN A 36 -29.41 -18.01 27.98
CA GLN A 36 -28.67 -16.75 28.08
C GLN A 36 -27.32 -16.80 27.35
N LEU A 37 -26.61 -17.93 27.42
CA LEU A 37 -25.35 -18.11 26.70
C LEU A 37 -25.53 -18.05 25.18
N PHE A 38 -26.59 -18.63 24.63
CA PHE A 38 -26.90 -18.51 23.20
C PHE A 38 -27.21 -17.07 22.78
N GLN A 39 -27.91 -16.30 23.62
CA GLN A 39 -28.14 -14.88 23.34
C GLN A 39 -26.82 -14.10 23.31
N ILE A 40 -25.89 -14.40 24.21
CA ILE A 40 -24.57 -13.77 24.23
C ILE A 40 -23.72 -14.21 23.03
N LYS A 41 -23.75 -15.50 22.66
CA LYS A 41 -23.09 -16.02 21.45
C LYS A 41 -23.54 -15.22 20.23
N ASN A 42 -24.82 -15.31 19.89
CA ASN A 42 -25.34 -14.79 18.62
C ASN A 42 -25.42 -13.26 18.62
N GLY A 43 -25.63 -12.63 19.78
CA GLY A 43 -25.80 -11.18 19.88
C GLY A 43 -24.50 -10.40 20.06
N ILE A 44 -23.45 -11.03 20.58
CA ILE A 44 -22.20 -10.35 20.96
C ILE A 44 -20.98 -11.08 20.44
N VAL A 45 -20.76 -12.34 20.84
CA VAL A 45 -19.48 -13.03 20.60
C VAL A 45 -19.26 -13.29 19.11
N GLU A 46 -20.26 -13.85 18.45
CA GLU A 46 -20.22 -14.18 17.03
C GLU A 46 -19.98 -12.93 16.17
N PRO A 47 -20.79 -11.86 16.23
CA PRO A 47 -20.55 -10.66 15.41
C PRO A 47 -19.24 -9.94 15.74
N LEU A 48 -18.74 -10.02 16.98
CA LEU A 48 -17.45 -9.42 17.34
C LEU A 48 -16.26 -10.20 16.77
N VAL A 49 -16.25 -11.52 16.94
CA VAL A 49 -15.13 -12.36 16.51
C VAL A 49 -15.13 -12.52 15.00
N ASP A 50 -16.31 -12.77 14.41
CA ASP A 50 -16.49 -12.81 12.96
C ASP A 50 -16.18 -11.45 12.33
N GLY A 51 -16.78 -10.36 12.86
CA GLY A 51 -16.51 -9.01 12.37
C GLY A 51 -15.02 -8.66 12.43
N LEU A 52 -14.32 -9.01 13.50
CA LEU A 52 -12.88 -8.76 13.62
C LEU A 52 -12.08 -9.57 12.60
N HIS A 53 -12.40 -10.85 12.40
CA HIS A 53 -11.76 -11.69 11.39
C HIS A 53 -11.97 -11.12 9.97
N ARG A 54 -13.21 -10.78 9.62
CA ARG A 54 -13.57 -10.15 8.33
C ARG A 54 -12.88 -8.81 8.08
N ASN A 55 -12.63 -8.03 9.14
CA ASN A 55 -11.85 -6.80 9.03
C ASN A 55 -10.39 -7.08 8.70
N PHE A 56 -9.77 -8.13 9.26
CA PHE A 56 -8.39 -8.49 8.90
C PHE A 56 -8.28 -9.04 7.48
N VAL A 57 -9.28 -9.80 7.01
CA VAL A 57 -9.36 -10.19 5.59
C VAL A 57 -9.47 -8.93 4.71
N GLY A 58 -10.35 -7.99 5.05
CA GLY A 58 -10.50 -6.74 4.28
C GLY A 58 -9.28 -5.81 4.35
N LEU A 59 -8.53 -5.81 5.46
CA LEU A 59 -7.27 -5.06 5.58
C LEU A 59 -6.15 -5.68 4.74
N ASP A 60 -6.13 -7.01 4.61
CA ASP A 60 -5.17 -7.71 3.76
C ASP A 60 -5.40 -7.35 2.28
N GLU A 61 -6.66 -7.22 1.86
CA GLU A 61 -7.06 -6.90 0.48
C GLU A 61 -7.10 -5.40 0.15
N ALA A 62 -6.91 -4.52 1.14
CA ALA A 62 -7.00 -3.07 0.93
C ALA A 62 -5.79 -2.51 0.18
N VAL A 63 -5.96 -1.32 -0.42
CA VAL A 63 -4.94 -0.62 -1.21
C VAL A 63 -4.77 0.80 -0.70
N ILE A 64 -3.52 1.26 -0.57
CA ILE A 64 -3.20 2.66 -0.29
C ILE A 64 -3.07 3.39 -1.63
N ILE A 65 -3.93 4.39 -1.86
CA ILE A 65 -3.82 5.32 -3.00
C ILE A 65 -3.21 6.62 -2.47
N ARG A 66 -2.02 6.97 -2.96
CA ARG A 66 -1.34 8.21 -2.53
C ARG A 66 -0.49 8.81 -3.63
N THR A 67 -0.49 10.13 -3.70
CA THR A 67 0.51 10.89 -4.46
C THR A 67 1.75 11.10 -3.60
N ILE A 68 2.89 10.60 -4.07
CA ILE A 68 4.20 10.77 -3.44
C ILE A 68 4.98 11.80 -4.25
N GLU A 69 5.49 12.83 -3.59
CA GLU A 69 6.41 13.78 -4.20
C GLU A 69 7.80 13.17 -4.27
N VAL A 70 8.34 13.02 -5.48
CA VAL A 70 9.70 12.56 -5.72
C VAL A 70 10.55 13.76 -6.11
N SER A 71 11.48 14.13 -5.23
CA SER A 71 12.51 15.14 -5.50
C SER A 71 13.77 14.44 -5.99
N ASP A 72 14.20 14.75 -7.20
CA ASP A 72 15.42 14.20 -7.81
C ASP A 72 16.22 15.27 -8.56
N ASP A 73 17.52 15.07 -8.68
CA ASP A 73 18.44 15.97 -9.38
C ASP A 73 18.91 15.32 -10.69
N ILE A 74 18.47 15.86 -11.83
CA ILE A 74 18.82 15.30 -13.13
C ILE A 74 20.09 16.00 -13.66
N PRO A 75 21.17 15.26 -13.99
CA PRO A 75 22.37 15.85 -14.57
C PRO A 75 22.13 16.19 -16.05
N VAL A 76 22.30 17.46 -16.38
CA VAL A 76 22.24 17.97 -17.75
C VAL A 76 23.66 18.26 -18.21
N ILE A 77 24.17 17.36 -19.06
CA ILE A 77 25.51 17.44 -19.63
C ILE A 77 25.38 17.60 -21.15
N PHE A 78 25.79 18.77 -21.66
CA PHE A 78 25.85 19.01 -23.09
C PHE A 78 26.98 19.99 -23.42
N ASP A 79 27.49 19.89 -24.64
CA ASP A 79 28.43 20.87 -25.17
C ASP A 79 27.65 21.94 -25.94
N LEU A 80 27.84 23.21 -25.58
CA LEU A 80 27.31 24.35 -26.32
C LEU A 80 28.30 24.75 -27.41
N PRO A 81 28.02 24.50 -28.70
CA PRO A 81 28.86 25.00 -29.79
C PRO A 81 28.64 26.50 -29.93
N VAL A 82 29.67 27.28 -29.60
CA VAL A 82 29.70 28.73 -29.83
C VAL A 82 30.36 28.95 -31.18
N ASN A 83 29.61 29.56 -32.12
CA ASN A 83 30.14 30.03 -33.40
C ASN A 83 29.61 31.45 -33.64
N GLN A 84 30.38 32.44 -33.21
CA GLN A 84 29.97 33.84 -33.28
C GLN A 84 31.14 34.72 -33.73
N GLU A 85 30.83 35.76 -34.48
CA GLU A 85 31.77 36.84 -34.77
C GLU A 85 31.85 37.73 -33.55
N THR A 86 33.07 37.95 -33.06
CA THR A 86 33.32 38.75 -31.86
C THR A 86 34.59 39.57 -32.03
N ASP A 87 34.58 40.77 -31.45
CA ASP A 87 35.71 41.66 -31.43
C ASP A 87 36.62 41.32 -30.26
N VAL A 88 37.78 40.73 -30.55
CA VAL A 88 38.80 40.47 -29.52
C VAL A 88 39.79 41.62 -29.45
N VAL A 89 40.26 41.94 -28.25
CA VAL A 89 41.28 42.97 -28.02
C VAL A 89 42.63 42.28 -27.84
N LEU A 90 43.63 42.69 -28.63
CA LEU A 90 44.99 42.16 -28.48
C LEU A 90 45.57 42.57 -27.13
N THR A 91 46.00 41.59 -26.33
CA THR A 91 46.60 41.81 -24.99
C THR A 91 48.09 42.12 -25.05
N ALA A 92 48.73 41.95 -26.21
CA ALA A 92 50.15 42.20 -26.44
C ALA A 92 50.40 42.48 -27.94
N ASP A 93 51.56 43.07 -28.26
CA ASP A 93 51.97 43.31 -29.64
C ASP A 93 52.19 41.99 -30.39
N VAL A 94 51.56 41.83 -31.55
CA VAL A 94 51.64 40.61 -32.37
C VAL A 94 52.39 40.90 -33.68
N PRO A 95 53.61 40.35 -33.88
CA PRO A 95 54.32 40.48 -35.15
C PRO A 95 53.72 39.56 -36.23
N LEU A 96 53.45 40.13 -37.40
CA LEU A 96 52.98 39.44 -38.60
C LEU A 96 54.01 39.59 -39.72
N ALA A 97 54.35 38.48 -40.37
CA ALA A 97 55.21 38.48 -41.56
C ALA A 97 54.40 37.95 -42.75
N ALA A 98 54.23 38.76 -43.79
CA ALA A 98 53.45 38.38 -44.97
C ALA A 98 54.17 38.77 -46.27
N ASN A 99 53.95 38.00 -47.32
CA ASN A 99 54.38 38.38 -48.67
C ASN A 99 53.34 39.33 -49.25
N ALA A 100 53.80 40.49 -49.73
CA ALA A 100 52.96 41.49 -50.37
C ALA A 100 53.49 41.82 -51.76
N THR A 101 52.57 42.12 -52.68
CA THR A 101 52.90 42.62 -54.01
C THR A 101 52.67 44.12 -54.03
N PHE A 102 53.72 44.88 -54.33
CA PHE A 102 53.69 46.32 -54.45
C PHE A 102 53.62 46.72 -55.91
N THR A 103 52.60 47.49 -56.28
CA THR A 103 52.50 48.12 -57.61
C THR A 103 53.19 49.47 -57.58
N LEU A 104 54.23 49.67 -58.40
CA LEU A 104 54.94 50.95 -58.44
C LEU A 104 54.15 51.96 -59.30
N PRO A 105 53.83 53.16 -58.79
CA PRO A 105 53.16 54.20 -59.58
C PRO A 105 54.04 54.60 -60.78
N GLY A 106 53.43 54.80 -61.95
CA GLY A 106 54.14 55.26 -63.16
C GLY A 106 54.66 54.17 -64.10
N GLY A 107 54.13 52.93 -64.03
CA GLY A 107 54.47 51.85 -64.96
C GLY A 107 55.71 51.02 -64.59
N GLY A 108 56.22 51.17 -63.37
CA GLY A 108 57.45 50.53 -62.86
C GLY A 108 57.35 49.04 -62.49
N GLY A 109 56.27 48.35 -62.86
CA GLY A 109 56.09 46.92 -62.60
C GLY A 109 55.60 46.55 -61.19
N LEU A 110 55.65 45.24 -60.89
CA LEU A 110 55.21 44.62 -59.63
C LEU A 110 56.43 44.12 -58.85
N ILE A 111 56.59 44.54 -57.59
CA ILE A 111 57.61 43.99 -56.68
C ILE A 111 56.94 43.05 -55.69
N ASN A 112 57.41 41.81 -55.63
CA ASN A 112 57.03 40.89 -54.57
C ASN A 112 58.06 41.01 -53.43
N GLY A 113 57.61 41.41 -52.25
CA GLY A 113 58.46 41.60 -51.07
C GLY A 113 57.85 40.98 -49.83
N ARG A 114 58.68 40.69 -48.83
CA ARG A 114 58.22 40.28 -47.50
C ARG A 114 58.11 41.53 -46.62
N VAL A 115 56.98 41.67 -45.92
CA VAL A 115 56.70 42.78 -45.01
C VAL A 115 56.53 42.22 -43.62
N ASP A 116 57.18 42.85 -42.65
CA ASP A 116 57.00 42.58 -41.24
C ASP A 116 56.21 43.75 -40.62
N ILE A 117 55.02 43.46 -40.11
CA ILE A 117 54.07 44.43 -39.53
C ILE A 117 53.81 44.01 -38.09
N VAL A 118 53.82 44.95 -37.15
CA VAL A 118 53.42 44.67 -35.76
C VAL A 118 52.01 45.20 -35.54
N LEU A 119 51.09 44.32 -35.14
CA LEU A 119 49.78 44.73 -34.66
C LEU A 119 49.93 45.18 -33.20
N PRO A 120 49.63 46.44 -32.86
CA PRO A 120 49.82 46.93 -31.51
C PRO A 120 48.81 46.32 -30.54
N GLN A 121 49.19 46.19 -29.27
CA GLN A 121 48.26 45.91 -28.17
C GLN A 121 47.08 46.90 -28.17
N ASN A 122 45.93 46.47 -27.68
CA ASN A 122 44.66 47.20 -27.72
C ASN A 122 44.05 47.41 -29.12
N LEU A 123 44.63 46.82 -30.17
CA LEU A 123 43.94 46.73 -31.46
C LEU A 123 42.74 45.78 -31.33
N VAL A 124 41.58 46.24 -31.80
CA VAL A 124 40.36 45.44 -31.87
C VAL A 124 40.37 44.65 -33.16
N LEU A 125 40.32 43.32 -33.07
CA LEU A 125 40.30 42.43 -34.21
C LEU A 125 38.97 41.67 -34.27
N PRO A 126 38.17 41.83 -35.33
CA PRO A 126 37.01 40.97 -35.55
C PRO A 126 37.50 39.56 -35.89
N VAL A 127 37.10 38.59 -35.07
CA VAL A 127 37.41 37.18 -35.28
C VAL A 127 36.13 36.35 -35.22
N ARG A 128 36.14 35.21 -35.92
CA ARG A 128 35.09 34.20 -35.78
C ARG A 128 35.51 33.20 -34.70
N LEU A 129 34.90 33.31 -33.52
CA LEU A 129 35.16 32.41 -32.41
C LEU A 129 34.34 31.13 -32.60
N SER A 130 35.03 30.00 -32.72
CA SER A 130 34.43 28.66 -32.78
C SER A 130 34.99 27.79 -31.67
N MET A 131 34.19 27.51 -30.64
CA MET A 131 34.58 26.66 -29.52
C MET A 131 33.39 25.89 -28.94
N ASN A 132 33.64 24.72 -28.35
CA ASN A 132 32.63 23.95 -27.63
C ASN A 132 32.79 24.19 -26.14
N VAL A 133 31.77 24.75 -25.50
CA VAL A 133 31.75 25.02 -24.06
C VAL A 133 30.99 23.89 -23.36
N PRO A 134 31.62 23.07 -22.50
CA PRO A 134 30.92 22.03 -21.77
C PRO A 134 30.05 22.66 -20.67
N VAL A 135 28.78 22.29 -20.65
CA VAL A 135 27.84 22.64 -19.58
C VAL A 135 27.56 21.38 -18.77
N ASN A 136 27.73 21.49 -17.46
CA ASN A 136 27.38 20.45 -16.50
C ASN A 136 26.61 21.10 -15.36
N THR A 137 25.29 20.92 -15.36
CA THR A 137 24.40 21.46 -14.33
C THR A 137 23.45 20.38 -13.83
N GLN A 138 23.09 20.46 -12.56
CA GLN A 138 22.02 19.65 -11.97
C GLN A 138 20.75 20.50 -11.95
N ILE A 139 19.65 19.93 -12.42
CA ILE A 139 18.33 20.58 -12.38
C ILE A 139 17.48 19.80 -11.37
N PRO A 140 17.03 20.44 -10.28
CA PRO A 140 16.11 19.80 -9.34
C PRO A 140 14.74 19.67 -10.00
N VAL A 141 14.14 18.51 -9.85
CA VAL A 141 12.80 18.22 -10.35
C VAL A 141 11.98 17.62 -9.20
N ASP A 142 10.82 18.20 -8.97
CA ASP A 142 9.79 17.67 -8.07
C ASP A 142 8.64 17.12 -8.91
N MET A 143 8.43 15.80 -8.87
CA MET A 143 7.37 15.13 -9.61
C MET A 143 6.38 14.45 -8.66
N PRO A 144 5.08 14.79 -8.74
CA PRO A 144 4.04 14.04 -8.05
C PRO A 144 3.82 12.71 -8.79
N VAL A 145 4.09 11.60 -8.11
CA VAL A 145 3.86 10.25 -8.62
C VAL A 145 2.69 9.64 -7.87
N GLU A 146 1.62 9.32 -8.58
CA GLU A 146 0.51 8.54 -8.03
C GLU A 146 0.91 7.08 -7.90
N VAL A 147 0.82 6.53 -6.70
CA VAL A 147 1.08 5.11 -6.43
C VAL A 147 -0.15 4.45 -5.82
N GLU A 148 -0.35 3.20 -6.22
CA GLU A 148 -1.30 2.26 -5.63
C GLU A 148 -0.46 1.18 -4.94
N ILE A 149 -0.55 1.08 -3.62
CA ILE A 149 0.23 0.13 -2.81
C ILE A 149 -0.75 -0.87 -2.19
N PRO A 150 -0.89 -2.09 -2.75
CA PRO A 150 -1.68 -3.16 -2.15
C PRO A 150 -1.10 -3.57 -0.79
N LEU A 151 -1.94 -3.68 0.25
CA LEU A 151 -1.46 -3.98 1.60
C LEU A 151 -0.90 -5.40 1.73
N ASN A 152 -1.42 -6.37 0.97
CA ASN A 152 -0.88 -7.73 0.86
C ASN A 152 0.55 -7.80 0.29
N GLU A 153 1.02 -6.76 -0.41
CA GLU A 153 2.40 -6.67 -0.93
C GLU A 153 3.34 -5.91 0.04
N THR A 154 2.82 -5.43 1.17
CA THR A 154 3.60 -4.70 2.17
C THR A 154 4.02 -5.58 3.35
N GLN A 155 4.91 -5.08 4.19
CA GLN A 155 5.26 -5.71 5.47
C GLN A 155 4.09 -5.77 6.47
N LEU A 156 2.98 -5.08 6.21
CA LEU A 156 1.77 -5.18 7.04
C LEU A 156 0.94 -6.44 6.74
N HIS A 157 1.21 -7.13 5.62
CA HIS A 157 0.59 -8.42 5.30
C HIS A 157 0.78 -9.45 6.42
N ASP A 158 2.04 -9.68 6.83
CA ASP A 158 2.39 -10.69 7.83
C ASP A 158 1.59 -10.55 9.16
N PRO A 159 1.53 -9.36 9.81
CA PRO A 159 0.73 -9.20 11.01
C PRO A 159 -0.77 -9.34 10.77
N PHE A 160 -1.31 -8.95 9.61
CA PHE A 160 -2.74 -9.13 9.30
C PHE A 160 -3.11 -10.60 9.10
N VAL A 161 -2.29 -11.35 8.36
CA VAL A 161 -2.47 -12.80 8.18
C VAL A 161 -2.36 -13.52 9.52
N ASN A 162 -1.37 -13.19 10.34
CA ASN A 162 -1.24 -13.80 11.66
C ASN A 162 -2.47 -13.53 12.54
N LEU A 163 -3.00 -12.30 12.56
CA LEU A 163 -4.23 -11.98 13.31
C LEU A 163 -5.45 -12.74 12.75
N ARG A 164 -5.54 -12.89 11.42
CA ARG A 164 -6.57 -13.70 10.76
C ARG A 164 -6.48 -15.17 11.20
N GLU A 165 -5.31 -15.78 11.10
CA GLU A 165 -5.04 -17.18 11.46
C GLU A 165 -5.28 -17.44 12.96
N LEU A 166 -4.99 -16.47 13.83
CA LEU A 166 -5.26 -16.59 15.27
C LEU A 166 -6.77 -16.64 15.57
N LEU A 167 -7.59 -15.91 14.80
CA LEU A 167 -9.03 -15.81 15.01
C LEU A 167 -9.81 -16.88 14.25
N GLU A 168 -9.25 -17.41 13.17
CA GLU A 168 -9.89 -18.38 12.31
C GLU A 168 -10.44 -19.62 13.04
N PRO A 169 -9.71 -20.27 13.98
CA PRO A 169 -10.25 -21.39 14.73
C PRO A 169 -11.49 -21.01 15.55
N TYR A 170 -11.54 -19.79 16.09
CA TYR A 170 -12.64 -19.34 16.90
C TYR A 170 -13.88 -19.05 16.06
N VAL A 171 -13.72 -18.40 14.89
CA VAL A 171 -14.82 -18.17 13.95
C VAL A 171 -15.40 -19.50 13.50
N ARG A 172 -14.56 -20.44 13.05
CA ARG A 172 -15.02 -21.77 12.59
C ARG A 172 -15.77 -22.54 13.67
N VAL A 173 -15.26 -22.53 14.90
CA VAL A 173 -15.94 -23.19 16.03
C VAL A 173 -17.28 -22.51 16.31
N LEU A 174 -17.32 -21.17 16.36
CA LEU A 174 -18.54 -20.43 16.64
C LEU A 174 -19.63 -20.66 15.59
N ASP A 175 -19.24 -20.78 14.32
CA ASP A 175 -20.16 -21.00 13.19
C ASP A 175 -20.79 -22.39 13.23
N HIS A 176 -20.03 -23.41 13.63
CA HIS A 176 -20.54 -24.79 13.75
C HIS A 176 -21.27 -25.10 15.08
N LEU A 177 -21.26 -24.16 16.04
CA LEU A 177 -21.94 -24.36 17.31
C LEU A 177 -23.43 -24.02 17.20
N PRO A 178 -24.31 -24.74 17.91
CA PRO A 178 -25.74 -24.45 17.93
C PRO A 178 -26.03 -22.98 18.29
N GLU A 179 -26.95 -22.37 17.57
CA GLU A 179 -27.38 -20.98 17.83
C GLU A 179 -28.48 -20.91 18.90
N ARG A 180 -29.19 -22.02 19.14
CA ARG A 180 -30.34 -22.04 20.05
C ARG A 180 -30.54 -23.40 20.69
N TRP A 181 -31.21 -23.40 21.83
CA TRP A 181 -31.54 -24.61 22.58
C TRP A 181 -32.23 -25.69 21.74
N GLY A 182 -33.07 -25.31 20.78
CA GLY A 182 -33.76 -26.26 19.90
C GLY A 182 -32.85 -27.08 18.98
N GLN A 183 -31.63 -26.62 18.71
CA GLN A 183 -30.64 -27.31 17.86
C GLN A 183 -29.67 -28.19 18.67
N VAL A 184 -29.63 -28.03 20.00
CA VAL A 184 -28.71 -28.80 20.87
C VAL A 184 -28.97 -30.30 20.80
N PRO A 185 -30.22 -30.81 20.80
CA PRO A 185 -30.46 -32.24 20.66
C PRO A 185 -29.90 -32.80 19.35
N ASP A 186 -30.10 -32.10 18.23
CA ASP A 186 -29.62 -32.53 16.92
C ASP A 186 -28.08 -32.56 16.89
N PHE A 187 -27.44 -31.49 17.35
CA PHE A 187 -25.99 -31.42 17.49
C PHE A 187 -25.41 -32.57 18.34
N LEU A 188 -26.05 -32.91 19.46
CA LEU A 188 -25.60 -34.02 20.31
C LEU A 188 -25.78 -35.38 19.63
N ILE A 189 -26.82 -35.54 18.83
CA ILE A 189 -27.04 -36.74 18.02
C ILE A 189 -25.96 -36.85 16.95
N ASP A 190 -25.64 -35.77 16.25
CA ASP A 190 -24.59 -35.74 15.21
C ASP A 190 -23.21 -36.08 15.79
N VAL A 191 -22.86 -35.46 16.92
CA VAL A 191 -21.61 -35.76 17.65
C VAL A 191 -21.55 -37.22 18.10
N TRP A 192 -22.67 -37.78 18.57
CA TRP A 192 -22.71 -39.16 19.07
C TRP A 192 -22.70 -40.20 17.94
N GLN A 193 -23.32 -39.91 16.79
CA GLN A 193 -23.32 -40.77 15.62
C GLN A 193 -21.98 -40.76 14.87
N GLY A 194 -21.08 -39.83 15.22
CA GLY A 194 -19.81 -39.67 14.53
C GLY A 194 -19.95 -39.03 13.15
N ASP A 195 -21.13 -38.49 12.85
CA ASP A 195 -21.38 -37.69 11.65
C ASP A 195 -20.76 -36.30 11.85
N GLY A 196 -19.44 -36.26 11.71
CA GLY A 196 -18.78 -35.17 11.00
C GLY A 196 -18.92 -33.74 11.53
N VAL A 197 -19.27 -33.51 12.80
CA VAL A 197 -19.19 -32.16 13.41
C VAL A 197 -17.73 -31.74 13.54
N ASN A 198 -17.15 -31.35 12.42
CA ASN A 198 -15.81 -30.81 12.34
C ASN A 198 -15.91 -29.31 12.61
N LEU A 199 -15.75 -28.94 13.88
CA LEU A 199 -15.77 -27.55 14.34
C LEU A 199 -14.69 -26.66 13.68
N LEU A 200 -13.72 -27.28 13.01
CA LEU A 200 -12.62 -26.60 12.31
C LEU A 200 -12.77 -26.67 10.78
N ALA A 201 -13.90 -27.16 10.27
CA ALA A 201 -14.15 -27.15 8.84
C ALA A 201 -14.19 -25.70 8.32
N PRO A 202 -13.67 -25.43 7.11
CA PRO A 202 -13.75 -24.10 6.52
C PRO A 202 -15.20 -23.70 6.29
N THR A 203 -15.54 -22.44 6.58
CA THR A 203 -16.88 -21.90 6.31
C THR A 203 -16.80 -20.72 5.35
N ALA A 204 -17.78 -20.60 4.45
CA ALA A 204 -17.78 -19.55 3.42
C ALA A 204 -17.77 -18.15 4.04
N GLU A 205 -18.44 -17.98 5.18
CA GLU A 205 -18.54 -16.71 5.90
C GLU A 205 -17.21 -16.20 6.47
N SER A 206 -16.26 -17.11 6.73
CA SER A 206 -14.91 -16.76 7.19
C SER A 206 -13.99 -16.26 6.08
N ALA A 207 -14.29 -16.60 4.82
CA ALA A 207 -13.49 -16.16 3.68
C ALA A 207 -13.92 -14.79 3.15
N ASP A 208 -15.10 -14.31 3.53
CA ASP A 208 -15.66 -13.07 3.00
C ASP A 208 -15.10 -11.84 3.73
N PRO A 209 -14.53 -10.87 2.99
CA PRO A 209 -14.04 -9.64 3.57
C PRO A 209 -15.20 -8.70 3.95
N TRP A 210 -14.98 -7.82 4.94
CA TRP A 210 -16.02 -6.95 5.52
C TRP A 210 -16.76 -6.09 4.45
N PRO A 211 -18.09 -6.07 4.34
CA PRO A 211 -18.79 -5.44 3.19
C PRO A 211 -18.58 -3.92 3.02
N GLY A 212 -17.91 -3.25 3.97
CA GLY A 212 -17.51 -1.84 3.89
C GLY A 212 -16.05 -1.54 3.57
N PHE A 213 -15.17 -2.51 3.25
CA PHE A 213 -13.80 -2.16 2.78
C PHE A 213 -13.85 -1.71 1.31
N THR A 214 -13.00 -0.74 0.97
CA THR A 214 -12.83 -0.29 -0.41
C THR A 214 -11.59 -0.95 -0.97
N THR A 215 -11.75 -1.85 -1.93
CA THR A 215 -10.64 -2.17 -2.85
C THR A 215 -10.36 -0.89 -3.61
N GLY A 216 -9.21 -0.24 -3.41
CA GLY A 216 -8.87 1.05 -4.00
C GLY A 216 -8.73 1.05 -5.53
N VAL A 217 -9.43 0.17 -6.24
CA VAL A 217 -9.48 0.14 -7.70
C VAL A 217 -10.16 1.42 -8.16
N ARG A 218 -9.38 2.31 -8.78
CA ARG A 218 -9.93 3.46 -9.49
C ARG A 218 -10.91 2.94 -10.53
N SER A 219 -12.20 3.24 -10.35
CA SER A 219 -13.21 3.01 -11.38
C SER A 219 -12.73 3.72 -12.65
N GLU A 220 -12.49 2.99 -13.74
CA GLU A 220 -12.13 3.54 -15.07
C GLU A 220 -13.25 4.41 -15.70
N THR A 221 -14.25 4.81 -14.90
CA THR A 221 -15.40 5.59 -15.35
C THR A 221 -15.06 7.09 -15.35
N GLY A 222 -14.36 7.51 -16.41
CA GLY A 222 -14.72 8.70 -17.18
C GLY A 222 -14.36 10.07 -16.61
N ASP A 223 -13.10 10.47 -16.72
CA ASP A 223 -12.73 11.87 -16.94
C ASP A 223 -12.60 12.14 -18.45
N THR A 224 -13.74 12.14 -19.16
CA THR A 224 -13.83 12.85 -20.44
C THR A 224 -14.07 14.32 -20.14
N VAL A 225 -12.99 15.09 -20.13
CA VAL A 225 -13.04 16.56 -20.20
C VAL A 225 -13.89 16.94 -21.42
N PRO A 226 -15.01 17.68 -21.26
CA PRO A 226 -15.76 18.14 -22.42
C PRO A 226 -14.94 19.21 -23.16
N PRO A 227 -14.96 19.25 -24.50
CA PRO A 227 -14.19 20.23 -25.25
C PRO A 227 -14.69 21.65 -24.93
N PRO A 228 -13.80 22.66 -24.94
CA PRO A 228 -14.21 24.04 -24.72
C PRO A 228 -15.14 24.45 -25.87
N GLY A 229 -16.39 24.80 -25.51
CA GLY A 229 -17.40 25.25 -26.46
C GLY A 229 -16.94 26.53 -27.17
N GLY A 230 -17.14 26.53 -28.49
CA GLY A 230 -17.14 27.74 -29.33
C GLY A 230 -18.52 28.36 -29.45
#